data_AF-A0A957X3M2-F1
#
_entry.id   AF-A0A957X3M2-F1
#
_cell.length_a   1.000
_cell.length_b   1.000
_cell.length_c   1.000
_cell.angle_alpha   90.00
_cell.angle_beta   90.00
_cell.angle_gamma   90.00
#
_symmetry.space_group_name_H-M   'P 1'
#
loop_
_entity.id
_entity.type
_entity.pdbx_description
1 polymer ?
#
loop_
_entity_poly.entity_id
_entity_poly.type
_entity_poly.pdbx_seq_one_letter_code
_entity_poly.pdbx_strand_id
1 'polypeptide(L)'
;FSSCVAADGTVYGFQPIAANAVTAANKQLILDYFAALNQDKSPATVDKYVVDEVLKEHIDFFEAAFPGYQLTAKEMLAEGDTVFVRAGCTGLHNGDLNGIAPTGKPVDIDIALTYRIANGKIVDHWMLLDQVLVLQQIGVMPTP
;
A
#
# COMPACT_ATOMS: atom_id res chain seq x y z
N PHE A 1 16.37 -8.76 0.07
CA PHE A 1 16.86 -7.64 -0.75
C PHE A 1 18.37 -7.75 -0.84
N SER A 2 18.88 -8.16 -2.01
CA SER A 2 20.33 -8.31 -2.19
C SER A 2 20.95 -6.93 -2.30
N SER A 3 21.79 -6.56 -1.34
CA SER A 3 22.63 -5.38 -1.46
C SER A 3 23.54 -5.54 -2.68
N CYS A 4 23.53 -4.57 -3.59
CA CYS A 4 24.61 -4.48 -4.57
C CYS A 4 25.86 -3.98 -3.83
N VAL A 5 26.84 -4.87 -3.70
CA VAL A 5 28.17 -4.53 -3.20
C VAL A 5 29.01 -4.13 -4.41
N ALA A 6 29.47 -2.89 -4.42
CA ALA A 6 30.44 -2.42 -5.39
C ALA A 6 31.74 -3.22 -5.29
N ALA A 7 32.56 -3.21 -6.36
CA ALA A 7 33.85 -3.90 -6.35
C ALA A 7 34.83 -3.39 -5.27
N ASP A 8 34.60 -2.19 -4.72
CA ASP A 8 35.36 -1.59 -3.63
C ASP A 8 34.81 -1.91 -2.22
N GLY A 9 33.78 -2.77 -2.12
CA GLY A 9 33.13 -3.13 -0.86
C GLY A 9 32.04 -2.15 -0.41
N THR A 10 31.79 -1.07 -1.17
CA THR A 10 30.69 -0.14 -0.87
C THR A 10 29.35 -0.86 -1.05
N VAL A 11 28.59 -0.91 0.04
CA VAL A 11 27.21 -1.40 0.00
C VAL A 11 26.32 -0.25 -0.45
N TYR A 12 25.80 -0.31 -1.68
CA TYR A 12 24.75 0.62 -2.11
C TYR A 12 23.44 0.18 -1.49
N GLY A 13 23.17 0.70 -0.29
CA GLY A 13 21.87 0.64 0.35
C GLY A 13 21.11 1.95 0.15
N PHE A 14 19.78 1.87 0.18
CA PHE A 14 18.95 3.07 0.17
C PHE A 14 19.31 3.94 1.39
N GLN A 15 19.90 5.12 1.16
CA GLN A 15 20.24 6.03 2.24
C GLN A 15 18.98 6.83 2.64
N PRO A 16 18.67 6.98 3.93
CA PRO A 16 17.54 7.80 4.35
C PRO A 16 17.75 9.25 3.93
N ILE A 17 16.76 9.85 3.25
CA ILE A 17 16.71 11.30 3.09
C ILE A 17 16.51 11.92 4.48
N ALA A 18 17.27 12.96 4.82
CA ALA A 18 17.15 13.64 6.11
C ALA A 18 15.72 14.14 6.33
N ALA A 19 15.05 13.60 7.34
CA ALA A 19 13.69 13.98 7.68
C ALA A 19 13.67 15.38 8.34
N ASN A 20 12.77 16.24 7.87
CA ASN A 20 12.36 17.42 8.62
C ASN A 20 11.05 17.14 9.40
N ALA A 21 10.65 18.04 10.30
CA ALA A 21 9.46 17.84 11.13
C ALA A 21 8.18 17.57 10.32
N VAL A 22 8.04 18.19 9.15
CA VAL A 22 6.89 17.98 8.24
C VAL A 22 6.90 16.57 7.67
N THR A 23 8.05 16.09 7.20
CA THR A 23 8.18 14.72 6.67
C THR A 23 7.93 13.64 7.73
N ALA A 24 8.29 13.90 8.99
CA ALA A 24 8.00 12.98 10.09
C ALA A 24 6.49 12.92 10.39
N ALA A 25 5.80 14.07 10.44
CA ALA A 25 4.36 14.13 10.62
C ALA A 25 3.60 13.44 9.47
N ASN A 26 4.06 13.64 8.23
CA ASN A 26 3.47 13.00 7.06
C ASN A 26 3.63 11.47 7.08
N LYS A 27 4.81 10.95 7.48
CA LYS A 27 4.97 9.51 7.68
C LYS A 27 4.04 8.99 8.77
N GLN A 28 3.93 9.70 9.91
CA GLN A 28 3.04 9.29 10.98
C GLN A 28 1.57 9.25 10.54
N LEU A 29 1.12 10.23 9.76
CA LEU A 29 -0.23 10.25 9.19
C LEU A 29 -0.52 8.99 8.37
N ILE A 30 0.42 8.55 7.52
CA ILE A 30 0.23 7.33 6.71
C ILE A 30 0.23 6.06 7.57
N LEU A 31 1.01 6.01 8.64
CA LEU A 31 0.98 4.90 9.60
C LEU A 31 -0.37 4.83 10.33
N ASP A 32 -0.88 5.98 10.78
CA ASP A 32 -2.18 6.07 11.45
C ASP A 32 -3.33 5.70 10.50
N TYR A 33 -3.22 6.11 9.23
CA TYR A 33 -4.14 5.74 8.16
C TYR A 33 -4.15 4.22 7.92
N PHE A 34 -2.98 3.57 7.79
CA PHE A 34 -2.90 2.11 7.63
C PHE A 34 -3.47 1.38 8.85
N ALA A 35 -3.14 1.84 10.06
CA ALA A 35 -3.67 1.26 11.28
C ALA A 35 -5.21 1.38 11.34
N ALA A 36 -5.77 2.51 10.90
CA ALA A 36 -7.21 2.70 10.82
C ALA A 36 -7.86 1.75 9.81
N LEU A 37 -7.35 1.67 8.57
CA LEU A 37 -7.90 0.79 7.53
C LEU A 37 -7.81 -0.70 7.88
N ASN A 38 -6.81 -1.10 8.65
CA ASN A 38 -6.68 -2.47 9.11
C ASN A 38 -7.75 -2.86 10.15
N GLN A 39 -8.38 -1.88 10.79
CA GLN A 39 -9.47 -2.08 11.75
C GLN A 39 -10.85 -1.88 11.11
N ASP A 40 -11.00 -0.83 10.32
CA ASP A 40 -12.26 -0.43 9.71
C ASP A 40 -12.01 0.32 8.40
N LYS A 41 -12.71 -0.09 7.33
CA LYS A 41 -12.67 0.59 6.02
C LYS A 41 -13.99 1.27 5.68
N SER A 42 -14.83 1.57 6.69
CA SER A 42 -16.05 2.33 6.47
C SER A 42 -15.76 3.70 5.83
N PRO A 43 -16.71 4.27 5.07
CA PRO A 43 -16.55 5.59 4.46
C PRO A 43 -16.15 6.67 5.47
N ALA A 44 -16.68 6.61 6.70
CA ALA A 44 -16.33 7.55 7.76
C ALA A 44 -14.85 7.47 8.17
N THR A 45 -14.29 6.26 8.25
CA THR A 45 -12.87 6.07 8.55
C THR A 45 -11.99 6.49 7.38
N VAL A 46 -12.39 6.18 6.14
CA VAL A 46 -11.65 6.60 4.94
C VAL A 46 -11.66 8.14 4.79
N ASP A 47 -12.82 8.79 4.91
CA ASP A 47 -12.99 10.25 4.78
C ASP A 47 -12.20 11.07 5.81
N LYS A 48 -11.86 10.46 6.95
CA LYS A 48 -10.99 11.08 7.95
C LYS A 48 -9.60 11.38 7.37
N TYR A 49 -9.07 10.48 6.55
CA TYR A 49 -7.70 10.56 6.02
C TYR A 49 -7.64 10.95 4.55
N VAL A 50 -8.65 10.61 3.76
CA VAL A 50 -8.60 10.67 2.29
C VAL A 50 -9.61 11.67 1.74
N VAL A 51 -9.13 12.55 0.85
CA VAL A 51 -9.96 13.41 -0.01
C VAL A 51 -9.94 12.94 -1.46
N ASP A 52 -8.87 12.26 -1.86
CA ASP A 52 -8.76 11.69 -3.21
C ASP A 52 -9.83 10.61 -3.46
N GLU A 53 -10.83 10.95 -4.28
CA GLU A 53 -11.94 10.06 -4.60
C GLU A 53 -11.49 8.78 -5.33
N VAL A 54 -10.42 8.85 -6.14
CA VAL A 54 -9.90 7.67 -6.85
C VAL A 54 -9.30 6.68 -5.85
N LEU A 55 -8.65 7.17 -4.80
CA LEU A 55 -8.15 6.32 -3.72
C LEU A 55 -9.31 5.64 -2.98
N LYS A 56 -10.41 6.36 -2.73
CA LYS A 56 -11.59 5.77 -2.06
C LYS A 56 -12.19 4.64 -2.89
N GLU A 57 -12.38 4.87 -4.19
CA GLU A 57 -12.87 3.83 -5.11
C GLU A 57 -11.95 2.61 -5.15
N HIS A 58 -10.62 2.80 -5.13
CA HIS A 58 -9.68 1.69 -5.05
C HIS A 58 -9.77 0.90 -3.73
N ILE A 59 -9.96 1.58 -2.60
CA ILE A 59 -10.16 0.94 -1.30
C ILE A 59 -11.42 0.09 -1.32
N ASP A 60 -12.54 0.65 -1.80
CA ASP A 60 -13.83 -0.05 -1.88
C ASP A 60 -13.73 -1.27 -2.81
N PHE A 61 -13.11 -1.10 -3.97
CA PHE A 61 -12.88 -2.19 -4.93
C PHE A 61 -12.07 -3.33 -4.31
N PHE A 62 -10.96 -3.02 -3.64
CA PHE A 62 -10.08 -4.04 -3.09
C PHE A 62 -10.66 -4.69 -1.83
N GLU A 63 -11.40 -3.95 -1.00
CA GLU A 63 -12.14 -4.49 0.14
C GLU A 63 -13.29 -5.40 -0.31
N ALA A 64 -13.94 -5.10 -1.45
CA ALA A 64 -14.96 -5.99 -2.01
C ALA A 64 -14.38 -7.34 -2.45
N ALA A 65 -13.19 -7.37 -3.07
CA ALA A 65 -12.53 -8.59 -3.51
C ALA A 65 -11.84 -9.35 -2.37
N PHE A 66 -11.22 -8.63 -1.45
CA PHE A 66 -10.47 -9.15 -0.30
C PHE A 66 -10.98 -8.55 1.02
N PRO A 67 -12.19 -8.90 1.47
CA PRO A 67 -12.76 -8.34 2.70
C PRO A 67 -11.81 -8.50 3.89
N GLY A 68 -11.50 -7.39 4.57
CA GLY A 68 -10.61 -7.35 5.71
C GLY A 68 -9.11 -7.44 5.38
N TYR A 69 -8.69 -7.16 4.14
CA TYR A 69 -7.27 -7.15 3.78
C TYR A 69 -6.46 -6.23 4.71
N GLN A 70 -5.19 -6.57 4.90
CA GLN A 70 -4.28 -5.93 5.84
C GLN A 70 -3.11 -5.29 5.12
N LEU A 71 -2.79 -4.05 5.49
CA LEU A 71 -1.65 -3.29 4.99
C LEU A 71 -0.55 -3.20 6.04
N THR A 72 0.69 -3.38 5.63
CA THR A 72 1.87 -3.20 6.50
C THR A 72 2.91 -2.36 5.80
N ALA A 73 3.25 -1.19 6.34
CA ALA A 73 4.34 -0.38 5.82
C ALA A 73 5.68 -1.10 6.07
N LYS A 74 6.43 -1.40 5.01
CA LYS A 74 7.75 -2.02 5.08
C LYS A 74 8.85 -0.96 5.04
N GLU A 75 8.71 0.01 4.15
CA GLU A 75 9.66 1.13 4.00
C GLU A 75 8.90 2.42 3.68
N MET A 76 9.39 3.55 4.19
CA MET A 76 8.77 4.86 3.99
C MET A 76 9.79 5.96 3.74
N LEU A 77 9.57 6.72 2.67
CA LEU A 77 10.35 7.89 2.28
C LEU A 77 9.40 9.08 2.21
N ALA A 78 9.85 10.24 2.66
CA ALA A 78 9.03 11.43 2.59
C ALA A 78 9.90 12.64 2.24
N GLU A 79 9.39 13.45 1.34
CA GLU A 79 10.01 14.70 0.90
C GLU A 79 8.88 15.73 0.70
N GLY A 80 8.98 16.86 1.39
CA GLY A 80 7.92 17.87 1.39
C GLY A 80 6.57 17.30 1.81
N ASP A 81 5.60 17.41 0.91
CA ASP A 81 4.22 16.93 1.08
C ASP A 81 3.98 15.51 0.58
N THR A 82 5.01 14.84 0.07
CA THR A 82 4.89 13.54 -0.60
C THR A 82 5.49 12.43 0.26
N VAL A 83 4.80 11.30 0.36
CA VAL A 83 5.24 10.09 1.07
C VAL A 83 5.19 8.90 0.13
N PHE A 84 6.34 8.29 -0.13
CA PHE A 84 6.42 6.97 -0.75
C PHE A 84 6.40 5.89 0.33
N VAL A 85 5.65 4.82 0.08
CA VAL A 85 5.58 3.63 0.93
C VAL A 85 5.70 2.37 0.07
N ARG A 86 6.66 1.51 0.40
CA ARG A 86 6.61 0.11 0.01
C ARG A 86 5.85 -0.63 1.11
N ALA A 87 4.71 -1.22 0.78
CA ALA A 87 3.85 -1.89 1.75
C ALA A 87 3.65 -3.36 1.37
N GLY A 88 3.46 -4.21 2.38
CA GLY A 88 2.85 -5.52 2.19
C GLY A 88 1.33 -5.42 2.25
N CYS A 89 0.66 -6.22 1.44
CA CYS A 89 -0.79 -6.37 1.45
C CYS A 89 -1.15 -7.86 1.52
N THR A 90 -1.90 -8.25 2.55
CA THR A 90 -2.38 -9.62 2.73
C THR A 90 -3.89 -9.68 2.78
N GLY A 91 -4.49 -10.78 2.31
CA GLY A 91 -5.95 -10.91 2.29
C GLY A 91 -6.41 -12.31 1.88
N LEU A 92 -7.73 -12.53 1.92
CA LEU A 92 -8.38 -13.73 1.41
C LEU A 92 -9.34 -13.35 0.29
N HIS A 93 -9.25 -14.02 -0.85
CA HIS A 93 -10.14 -13.80 -1.99
C HIS A 93 -11.54 -14.38 -1.70
N ASN A 94 -12.31 -13.64 -0.93
CA ASN A 94 -13.63 -14.03 -0.42
C ASN A 94 -14.78 -13.21 -1.04
N GLY A 95 -14.47 -12.24 -1.89
CA GLY A 95 -15.47 -11.58 -2.73
C GLY A 95 -15.14 -11.71 -4.22
N ASP A 96 -15.93 -11.02 -5.04
CA ASP A 96 -15.73 -11.00 -6.49
C ASP A 96 -14.57 -10.06 -6.85
N LEU A 97 -13.65 -10.55 -7.69
CA LEU A 97 -12.57 -9.74 -8.25
C LEU A 97 -12.77 -9.61 -9.76
N ASN A 98 -13.46 -8.56 -10.20
CA ASN A 98 -13.73 -8.28 -11.63
C ASN A 98 -14.33 -9.48 -12.38
N GLY A 99 -15.34 -10.13 -11.81
CA GLY A 99 -16.01 -11.31 -12.38
C GLY A 99 -15.32 -12.64 -12.08
N ILE A 100 -14.21 -12.63 -11.34
CA ILE A 100 -13.59 -13.83 -10.81
C ILE A 100 -14.28 -14.16 -9.49
N ALA A 101 -14.96 -15.30 -9.46
CA ALA A 101 -15.63 -15.79 -8.26
C ALA A 101 -14.65 -16.01 -7.09
N PRO A 102 -15.08 -15.81 -5.83
CA PRO A 102 -14.22 -15.97 -4.66
C PRO A 102 -13.64 -17.38 -4.59
N THR A 103 -12.32 -17.47 -4.45
CA THR A 103 -11.60 -18.75 -4.44
C THR A 103 -11.23 -19.22 -3.03
N GLY A 104 -11.40 -18.36 -2.02
CA GLY A 104 -11.00 -18.62 -0.63
C GLY A 104 -9.49 -18.69 -0.43
N LYS A 105 -8.69 -18.36 -1.45
CA LYS A 105 -7.22 -18.45 -1.39
C LYS A 105 -6.62 -17.16 -0.84
N PRO A 106 -5.48 -17.27 -0.12
CA PRO A 106 -4.78 -16.11 0.39
C PRO A 106 -4.00 -15.39 -0.69
N VAL A 107 -3.79 -14.10 -0.48
CA VAL A 107 -2.81 -13.28 -1.19
C VAL A 107 -1.83 -12.67 -0.19
N ASP A 108 -0.57 -12.54 -0.62
CA ASP A 108 0.50 -11.80 0.06
C ASP A 108 1.39 -11.18 -1.03
N ILE A 109 1.29 -9.86 -1.16
CA ILE A 109 1.95 -9.09 -2.22
C ILE A 109 2.65 -7.86 -1.66
N ASP A 110 3.68 -7.42 -2.38
CA ASP A 110 4.24 -6.08 -2.22
C ASP A 110 3.49 -5.09 -3.12
N ILE A 111 3.20 -3.92 -2.57
CA ILE A 111 2.65 -2.77 -3.30
C ILE A 111 3.54 -1.55 -3.09
N ALA A 112 3.64 -0.72 -4.12
CA ALA A 112 4.29 0.58 -4.05
C ALA A 112 3.21 1.67 -4.08
N LEU A 113 3.29 2.59 -3.13
CA LEU A 113 2.31 3.65 -2.92
C LEU A 113 3.02 4.97 -2.83
N THR A 114 2.47 6.00 -3.46
CA THR A 114 2.87 7.39 -3.24
C THR A 114 1.64 8.17 -2.83
N TYR A 115 1.75 8.98 -1.79
CA TYR A 115 0.69 9.83 -1.28
C TYR A 115 1.14 11.28 -1.27
N ARG A 116 0.30 12.19 -1.75
CA ARG A 116 0.48 13.64 -1.52
C ARG A 116 -0.46 14.08 -0.40
N ILE A 117 0.08 14.83 0.55
CA ILE A 117 -0.61 15.22 1.77
C ILE A 117 -0.77 16.73 1.82
N ALA A 118 -2.00 17.21 1.97
CA ALA A 118 -2.28 18.62 2.22
C ALA A 118 -3.30 18.75 3.34
N ASN A 119 -3.09 19.71 4.25
CA ASN A 119 -3.98 19.97 5.40
C ASN A 119 -4.28 18.72 6.23
N GLY A 120 -3.27 17.85 6.41
CA GLY A 120 -3.42 16.62 7.18
C GLY A 120 -4.32 15.56 6.53
N LYS A 121 -4.48 15.59 5.20
CA LYS A 121 -5.21 14.58 4.43
C LYS A 121 -4.47 14.18 3.16
N ILE A 122 -4.71 12.94 2.71
CA ILE A 122 -4.27 12.42 1.42
C ILE A 122 -5.14 13.03 0.33
N VAL A 123 -4.53 13.85 -0.52
CA VAL A 123 -5.21 14.60 -1.58
C VAL A 123 -4.90 14.06 -2.99
N ASP A 124 -3.99 13.10 -3.08
CA ASP A 124 -3.59 12.43 -4.32
C ASP A 124 -2.86 11.13 -3.96
N HIS A 125 -2.99 10.12 -4.82
CA HIS A 125 -2.25 8.87 -4.70
C HIS A 125 -1.81 8.34 -6.06
N TRP A 126 -0.72 7.59 -6.04
CA TRP A 126 -0.35 6.70 -7.13
C TRP A 126 0.05 5.34 -6.55
N MET A 127 -0.32 4.27 -7.24
CA MET A 127 -0.02 2.92 -6.78
C MET A 127 0.41 1.98 -7.90
N LEU A 128 1.24 1.02 -7.53
CA LEU A 128 1.64 -0.11 -8.36
C LEU A 128 1.52 -1.40 -7.54
N LEU A 129 0.86 -2.41 -8.12
CA LEU A 129 0.75 -3.76 -7.55
C LEU A 129 0.94 -4.80 -8.65
N ASP A 130 1.46 -5.97 -8.29
CA ASP A 130 1.64 -7.09 -9.21
C ASP A 130 0.32 -7.87 -9.37
N GLN A 131 -0.47 -7.49 -10.38
CA GLN A 131 -1.75 -8.14 -10.67
C GLN A 131 -1.56 -9.58 -11.13
N VAL A 132 -0.46 -9.91 -11.81
CA VAL A 132 -0.19 -11.26 -12.28
C VAL A 132 0.04 -12.18 -11.08
N LEU A 133 0.82 -11.72 -10.10
CA LEU A 133 1.05 -12.47 -8.86
C LEU A 133 -0.27 -12.70 -8.10
N VAL A 134 -1.15 -11.70 -8.02
CA VAL A 134 -2.48 -11.88 -7.41
C VAL A 134 -3.25 -13.00 -8.12
N LEU A 135 -3.37 -12.93 -9.46
CA LEU A 135 -4.09 -13.94 -10.25
C LEU A 135 -3.49 -15.34 -10.11
N GLN A 136 -2.17 -15.44 -9.96
CA GLN A 136 -1.48 -16.70 -9.68
C GLN A 136 -1.80 -17.25 -8.28
N GLN A 137 -1.72 -16.41 -7.25
CA GLN A 137 -2.00 -16.81 -5.86
C GLN A 137 -3.45 -17.25 -5.67
N ILE A 138 -4.41 -16.58 -6.32
CA ILE A 138 -5.82 -16.99 -6.29
C ILE A 138 -6.14 -18.16 -7.25
N GLY A 139 -5.15 -18.62 -8.04
CA GLY A 139 -5.21 -19.82 -8.88
C GLY A 139 -5.97 -19.68 -10.19
N VAL A 140 -6.07 -18.46 -10.72
CA VAL A 140 -6.64 -18.17 -12.04
C VAL A 140 -5.58 -18.28 -13.14
N MET A 141 -4.31 -18.15 -12.77
CA MET A 141 -3.16 -18.26 -13.67
C MET A 141 -2.12 -19.25 -13.11
N PRO A 142 -1.42 -20.04 -13.94
CA PRO A 142 -0.30 -20.85 -13.47
C PRO A 142 0.86 -20.00 -12.98
N THR A 143 1.56 -20.48 -11.95
CA THR A 143 2.90 -20.01 -11.59
C THR A 143 3.93 -20.58 -12.57
N PRO A 144 4.95 -19.81 -12.99
CA PRO A 144 6.04 -20.32 -13.83
C PRO A 144 6.78 -21.51 -13.21
#